data_AF-A9BCU5-F1
#
_entry.id   AF-A9BCU5-F1
#
_cell.length_a   1.000
_cell.length_b   1.000
_cell.length_c   1.000
_cell.angle_alpha   90.00
_cell.angle_beta   90.00
_cell.angle_gamma   90.00
#
_symmetry.space_group_name_H-M   'P 1'
#
loop_
_entity.id
_entity.type
_entity.pdbx_description
1 polymer ?
#
loop_
_entity_poly.entity_id
_entity_poly.type
_entity_poly.pdbx_seq_one_letter_code
_entity_poly.pdbx_strand_id
1 'polypeptide(L)'
;MTQLHDLRLRLLVQQESEQIAKSQKSDLDLSIVQARCLCWLALLAEAHEDQACEAEGKGDTEQAMGWFADSMRLRDVIQVVTSIEIPIPESTEDSEEL
;
A
#
# COMPACT_ATOMS: atom_id res chain seq x y z
N MET A 1 18.04 -5.90 -6.92
CA MET A 1 17.73 -4.46 -7.08
C MET A 1 16.39 -4.08 -6.46
N THR A 2 15.35 -4.91 -6.56
CA THR A 2 14.03 -4.73 -5.92
C THR A 2 14.11 -4.46 -4.41
N GLN A 3 14.85 -5.27 -3.65
CA GLN A 3 14.98 -5.10 -2.19
C GLN A 3 15.43 -3.70 -1.72
N LEU A 4 16.30 -3.03 -2.49
CA LEU A 4 16.75 -1.66 -2.16
C LEU A 4 15.62 -0.64 -2.41
N HIS A 5 14.86 -0.82 -3.48
CA HIS A 5 13.71 0.03 -3.81
C HIS A 5 12.59 -0.17 -2.78
N ASP A 6 12.35 -1.40 -2.35
CA ASP A 6 11.36 -1.74 -1.32
C ASP A 6 11.72 -1.13 0.04
N LEU A 7 13.01 -1.21 0.43
CA LEU A 7 13.49 -0.57 1.65
C LEU A 7 13.36 0.95 1.58
N ARG A 8 13.73 1.56 0.44
CA ARG A 8 13.60 3.00 0.25
C ARG A 8 12.15 3.46 0.33
N LEU A 9 11.23 2.73 -0.30
CA LEU A 9 9.80 3.04 -0.25
C LEU A 9 9.27 2.94 1.18
N ARG A 10 9.62 1.88 1.92
CA ARG A 10 9.24 1.74 3.33
C ARG A 10 9.70 2.91 4.18
N LEU A 11 10.98 3.29 4.07
CA LEU A 11 11.54 4.41 4.84
C LEU A 11 10.86 5.74 4.51
N LEU A 12 10.57 6.00 3.22
CA LEU A 12 9.85 7.20 2.82
C LEU A 12 8.44 7.26 3.41
N VAL A 13 7.69 6.15 3.32
CA VAL A 13 6.33 6.11 3.87
C VAL A 13 6.33 6.21 5.39
N GLN A 14 7.30 5.59 6.09
CA GLN A 14 7.47 5.74 7.54
C GLN A 14 7.74 7.20 7.92
N GLN A 15 8.69 7.85 7.24
CA GLN A 15 9.03 9.25 7.49
C GLN A 15 7.84 10.19 7.28
N GLU A 16 7.09 10.03 6.18
CA GLU A 16 5.87 10.81 5.93
C GLU A 16 4.78 10.52 6.96
N SER A 17 4.61 9.25 7.37
CA SER A 17 3.65 8.86 8.41
C SER A 17 3.94 9.56 9.74
N GLU A 18 5.21 9.57 10.16
CA GLU A 18 5.64 10.30 11.36
C GLU A 18 5.40 11.81 11.23
N GLN A 19 5.67 12.39 10.06
CA GLN A 19 5.44 13.82 9.83
C GLN A 19 3.95 14.17 9.90
N ILE A 20 3.08 13.33 9.32
CA ILE A 20 1.63 13.50 9.37
C ILE A 20 1.14 13.39 10.82
N ALA A 21 1.57 12.36 11.55
CA ALA A 21 1.21 12.17 12.96
C ALA A 21 1.62 13.37 13.83
N LYS A 22 2.79 13.97 13.58
CA LYS A 22 3.29 15.14 14.32
C LYS A 22 2.60 16.47 13.93
N SER A 23 2.02 16.57 12.73
CA SER A 23 1.55 17.86 12.17
C SER A 23 0.02 18.00 12.11
N GLN A 24 -0.72 16.90 12.09
CA GLN A 24 -2.19 16.92 12.06
C GLN A 24 -2.77 17.07 13.47
N LYS A 25 -3.59 18.10 13.68
CA LYS A 25 -4.32 18.35 14.95
C LYS A 25 -5.60 17.51 15.10
N SER A 26 -6.05 16.89 14.01
CA SER A 26 -7.19 15.96 14.00
C SER A 26 -6.66 14.54 13.90
N ASP A 27 -7.26 13.66 14.68
CA ASP A 27 -6.96 12.24 14.89
C ASP A 27 -7.06 11.41 13.58
N LEU A 28 -6.13 11.66 12.65
CA LEU A 28 -6.05 10.91 11.40
C LEU A 28 -5.42 9.55 11.72
N ASP A 29 -6.27 8.53 11.84
CA ASP A 29 -5.83 7.17 12.05
C ASP A 29 -5.14 6.62 10.78
N LEU A 30 -3.81 6.60 10.83
CA LEU A 30 -2.96 6.11 9.75
C LEU A 30 -3.17 4.61 9.47
N SER A 31 -3.69 3.84 10.43
CA SER A 31 -4.02 2.43 10.20
C SER A 31 -5.23 2.30 9.26
N ILE A 32 -6.22 3.19 9.39
CA ILE A 32 -7.38 3.25 8.48
C ILE A 32 -6.92 3.67 7.08
N VAL A 33 -5.99 4.63 6.98
CA VAL A 33 -5.43 5.06 5.69
C VAL A 33 -4.73 3.89 5.00
N GLN A 34 -3.85 3.18 5.71
CA GLN A 34 -3.14 2.00 5.18
C GLN A 34 -4.13 0.91 4.73
N ALA A 35 -5.14 0.60 5.54
CA ALA A 35 -6.17 -0.38 5.18
C ALA A 35 -6.91 0.01 3.88
N ARG A 36 -7.26 1.30 3.72
CA ARG A 36 -7.88 1.79 2.48
C ARG A 36 -6.94 1.68 1.30
N CYS A 37 -5.67 2.04 1.44
CA CYS A 37 -4.67 1.88 0.38
C CYS A 37 -4.55 0.42 -0.07
N LEU A 38 -4.50 -0.53 0.88
CA LEU A 38 -4.45 -1.96 0.58
C LEU A 38 -5.71 -2.43 -0.18
N CYS A 39 -6.90 -1.96 0.20
CA CYS A 39 -8.13 -2.27 -0.55
C CYS A 39 -8.05 -1.78 -2.01
N TRP A 40 -7.63 -0.53 -2.23
CA TRP A 40 -7.51 0.02 -3.58
C TRP A 40 -6.47 -0.71 -4.42
N LEU A 41 -5.32 -1.07 -3.84
CA LEU A 41 -4.28 -1.84 -4.52
C LEU A 41 -4.78 -3.24 -4.90
N ALA A 42 -5.53 -3.90 -4.01
CA ALA A 42 -6.11 -5.21 -4.28
C ALA A 42 -7.11 -5.17 -5.44
N LEU A 43 -8.03 -4.19 -5.43
CA LEU A 43 -8.99 -3.98 -6.53
C LEU A 43 -8.29 -3.70 -7.86
N LEU A 44 -7.20 -2.92 -7.83
CA LEU A 44 -6.45 -2.64 -9.05
C LEU A 44 -5.72 -3.88 -9.58
N ALA A 45 -5.15 -4.70 -8.70
CA ALA A 45 -4.48 -5.95 -9.09
C ALA A 45 -5.47 -6.95 -9.72
N GLU A 46 -6.67 -7.06 -9.15
CA GLU A 46 -7.77 -7.87 -9.69
C GLU A 46 -8.20 -7.37 -11.07
N ALA A 47 -8.39 -6.06 -11.25
CA ALA A 47 -8.75 -5.50 -12.55
C ALA A 47 -7.69 -5.78 -13.64
N HIS A 48 -6.40 -5.79 -13.30
CA HIS A 48 -5.35 -6.15 -14.25
C HIS A 48 -5.37 -7.66 -14.57
N GLU A 49 -5.71 -8.51 -13.60
CA GLU A 49 -5.88 -9.95 -13.81
C GLU A 49 -7.08 -10.25 -14.73
N ASP A 50 -8.20 -9.54 -14.55
CA ASP A 50 -9.36 -9.62 -15.44
C ASP A 50 -9.00 -9.20 -16.88
N GLN A 51 -8.23 -8.11 -17.04
CA GLN A 51 -7.75 -7.67 -18.35
C GLN A 51 -6.80 -8.68 -18.99
N ALA A 52 -5.97 -9.36 -18.19
CA ALA A 52 -5.11 -10.44 -18.68
C ALA A 52 -5.95 -11.62 -19.21
N CYS A 53 -6.97 -12.05 -18.46
CA CYS A 53 -7.90 -13.10 -18.88
C CYS A 53 -8.67 -12.71 -20.16
N GLU A 54 -9.11 -11.46 -20.29
CA GLU A 54 -9.80 -10.96 -21.47
C GLU A 54 -8.91 -10.99 -22.71
N ALA A 55 -7.64 -10.56 -22.58
CA ALA A 55 -6.66 -10.60 -23.66
C ALA A 55 -6.29 -12.04 -24.06
N GLU A 56 -6.11 -12.93 -23.07
CA GLU A 56 -5.87 -14.35 -23.30
C GLU A 56 -7.03 -15.00 -24.06
N GLY A 57 -8.28 -14.71 -23.68
CA GLY A 57 -9.47 -15.19 -24.37
C GLY A 57 -9.58 -14.73 -25.83
N LYS A 58 -8.95 -13.61 -26.19
CA LYS A 58 -8.84 -13.10 -27.57
C LYS A 58 -7.62 -13.67 -28.32
N GLY A 59 -6.77 -14.45 -27.66
CA GLY A 59 -5.51 -14.96 -28.20
C GLY A 59 -4.37 -13.94 -28.24
N ASP A 60 -4.53 -12.78 -27.61
CA ASP A 60 -3.49 -11.75 -27.53
C ASP A 60 -2.56 -12.02 -26.35
N THR A 61 -1.65 -12.98 -26.56
CA THR A 61 -0.72 -13.45 -25.53
C THR A 61 0.23 -12.36 -25.04
N GLU A 62 0.65 -11.43 -25.90
CA GLU A 62 1.56 -10.35 -25.51
C GLU A 62 0.86 -9.39 -24.54
N GLN A 63 -0.36 -8.98 -24.87
CA GLN A 63 -1.15 -8.10 -24.01
C GLN A 63 -1.54 -8.80 -22.69
N ALA A 64 -1.92 -10.08 -22.75
CA ALA A 64 -2.24 -10.86 -21.56
C ALA A 64 -1.04 -10.93 -20.59
N MET A 65 0.16 -11.17 -21.12
CA MET A 65 1.38 -11.18 -20.31
C MET A 65 1.71 -9.81 -19.72
N GLY A 66 1.49 -8.73 -20.46
CA GLY A 66 1.66 -7.36 -19.96
C GLY A 66 0.79 -7.08 -18.74
N TRP A 67 -0.51 -7.33 -18.87
CA TRP A 67 -1.48 -7.15 -17.79
C TRP A 67 -1.21 -8.04 -16.58
N PHE A 68 -0.85 -9.31 -16.82
CA PHE A 68 -0.48 -10.22 -15.74
C PHE A 68 0.77 -9.74 -14.98
N ALA A 69 1.79 -9.25 -15.70
CA ALA A 69 2.99 -8.71 -15.09
C ALA A 69 2.71 -7.44 -14.26
N ASP A 70 1.77 -6.61 -14.68
CA ASP A 70 1.31 -5.45 -13.90
C ASP A 70 0.57 -5.90 -12.62
N SER A 71 -0.34 -6.89 -12.72
CA SER A 71 -1.02 -7.45 -11.54
C SER A 71 -0.04 -8.02 -10.52
N MET A 72 0.98 -8.78 -10.98
CA MET A 72 2.03 -9.31 -10.11
C MET A 72 2.84 -8.20 -9.43
N ARG A 73 3.18 -7.13 -10.16
CA ARG A 73 3.86 -5.97 -9.57
C ARG A 73 3.01 -5.27 -8.51
N LEU A 74 1.70 -5.17 -8.70
CA LEU A 74 0.79 -4.64 -7.68
C LEU A 74 0.73 -5.54 -6.45
N ARG A 75 0.76 -6.86 -6.62
CA ARG A 75 0.83 -7.83 -5.50
C ARG A 75 2.11 -7.67 -4.69
N ASP A 76 3.25 -7.41 -5.34
CA ASP A 76 4.51 -7.09 -4.64
C ASP A 76 4.38 -5.79 -3.84
N VAL A 77 3.77 -4.73 -4.42
CA VAL A 77 3.53 -3.46 -3.72
C VAL A 77 2.60 -3.66 -2.52
N ILE A 78 1.56 -4.50 -2.62
CA ILE A 78 0.68 -4.85 -1.50
C ILE A 78 1.51 -5.45 -0.34
N GLN A 79 2.45 -6.35 -0.63
CA GLN A 79 3.32 -6.91 0.41
C GLN A 79 4.21 -5.83 1.05
N VAL A 80 4.78 -4.93 0.25
CA VAL A 80 5.58 -3.82 0.78
C VAL A 80 4.74 -2.94 1.70
N VAL A 81 3.55 -2.50 1.26
CA VAL A 81 2.67 -1.63 2.05
C VAL A 81 2.21 -2.33 3.33
N THR A 82 1.90 -3.62 3.27
CA THR A 82 1.52 -4.43 4.45
C THR A 82 2.65 -4.49 5.48
N SER A 83 3.91 -4.50 5.05
CA SER A 83 5.07 -4.56 5.93
C SER A 83 5.47 -3.23 6.59
N ILE A 84 4.76 -2.14 6.26
CA ILE A 84 5.03 -0.82 6.84
C ILE A 84 4.38 -0.75 8.21
N GLU A 85 5.21 -0.55 9.23
CA GLU A 85 4.75 -0.27 10.59
C GLU A 85 4.16 1.14 10.65
N ILE A 86 2.92 1.23 11.15
CA ILE A 86 2.24 2.50 11.38
C ILE A 86 2.46 2.91 12.84
N PRO A 87 2.91 4.15 13.11
CA PRO A 87 3.01 4.65 14.48
C PRO A 87 1.64 4.60 15.16
N ILE A 88 1.55 3.93 16.30
CA ILE A 88 0.34 3.99 17.14
C ILE A 88 0.32 5.39 17.75
N PRO A 89 -0.76 6.17 17.62
CA PRO A 89 -0.85 7.44 18.33
C PRO A 89 -0.68 7.14 19.82
N GLU A 90 0.29 7.80 20.47
CA GLU A 90 0.42 7.71 21.92
C GLU A 90 -0.94 8.09 22.51
N SER A 91 -1.60 7.12 23.14
CA SER A 91 -2.81 7.37 23.89
C SER A 91 -2.45 8.48 24.87
N THR A 92 -3.08 9.63 24.75
CA THR A 92 -3.01 10.71 25.74
C THR A 92 -3.62 10.21 27.05
N GLU A 93 -2.92 9.33 27.75
CA GLU A 93 -3.19 8.88 29.12
C GLU A 93 -2.40 9.73 30.13
N ASP A 94 -1.82 10.85 29.71
CA ASP A 94 -1.23 11.87 30.60
C ASP A 94 -2.22 13.02 30.86
N SER A 95 -3.47 12.69 31.20
CA SER A 95 -4.41 13.68 31.73
C SER A 95 -5.14 13.12 32.94
N GLU A 96 -4.90 13.78 34.07
CA GLU A 96 -5.52 13.64 35.40
C GLU A 96 -4.76 12.81 36.47
N GLU A 97 -3.47 13.10 36.66
CA GLU A 97 -2.95 13.30 38.01
C GLU A 97 -2.53 14.77 38.16
N LEU A 98 -3.39 15.61 38.74
CA LEU A 98 -3.08 16.78 39.58
C LEU A 98 -4.36 17.47 40.09
#